data_AF-A0A848X8U9-F1
#
_entry.id   AF-A0A848X8U9-F1
#
_cell.length_a   1.000
_cell.length_b   1.000
_cell.length_c   1.000
_cell.angle_alpha   90.00
_cell.angle_beta   90.00
_cell.angle_gamma   90.00
#
_symmetry.space_group_name_H-M   'P 1'
#
loop_
_entity.id
_entity.type
_entity.pdbx_description
1 polymer ?
#
loop_
_entity_poly.entity_id
_entity_poly.type
_entity_poly.pdbx_seq_one_letter_code
_entity_poly.pdbx_strand_id
1 'polypeptide(L)'
;MTRASALALLLVALSASGVMSQELTLVRADDALPVTFAIDGMDEDVVRDDLSAARDVVSQMEAEEDRLQVEIAEAKAAVEVKKSEIDIIETQKDLADDRDREAEKRSLEREKDFEEAMKKVLERMVELRERELDHVRARRETARAAMVVHERELEVIEVRDGLASLASSPSMEQSIRLEREIVTLERELLEALHERAEKSRDEADRERRVYEAQIQVHDEKRDLREAGR
;
A
#
# COMPACT_ATOMS: atom_id res chain seq x y z
N MET A 1 38.71 -14.78 -14.45
CA MET A 1 39.45 -14.24 -15.62
C MET A 1 38.71 -14.64 -16.89
N THR A 2 38.72 -13.74 -17.87
CA THR A 2 38.34 -13.89 -19.29
C THR A 2 36.88 -14.19 -19.66
N ARG A 3 36.23 -13.10 -20.11
CA ARG A 3 35.19 -13.02 -21.15
C ARG A 3 35.66 -13.63 -22.48
N ALA A 4 34.69 -13.73 -23.40
CA ALA A 4 34.78 -13.98 -24.85
C ALA A 4 34.68 -15.47 -25.18
N SER A 5 33.98 -15.96 -26.20
CA SER A 5 33.54 -15.45 -27.50
C SER A 5 32.63 -16.58 -28.07
N ALA A 6 31.79 -16.49 -29.10
CA ALA A 6 31.59 -15.51 -30.16
C ALA A 6 30.22 -15.77 -30.81
N LEU A 7 29.58 -14.67 -31.18
CA LEU A 7 28.67 -14.53 -32.31
C LEU A 7 29.41 -14.93 -33.60
N ALA A 8 28.77 -15.61 -34.56
CA ALA A 8 28.86 -15.22 -35.99
C ALA A 8 28.11 -16.17 -36.96
N LEU A 9 27.25 -15.54 -37.79
CA LEU A 9 27.00 -15.73 -39.23
C LEU A 9 26.58 -17.14 -39.73
N LEU A 10 25.67 -17.33 -40.69
CA LEU A 10 25.52 -16.63 -41.97
C LEU A 10 24.17 -17.01 -42.61
N LEU A 11 23.59 -16.03 -43.29
CA LEU A 11 22.31 -16.03 -44.01
C LEU A 11 22.48 -16.50 -45.47
N VAL A 12 21.38 -17.01 -46.04
CA VAL A 12 20.99 -17.07 -47.47
C VAL A 12 21.46 -18.24 -48.33
N ALA A 13 20.50 -19.07 -48.74
CA ALA A 13 20.38 -19.54 -50.11
C ALA A 13 18.89 -19.61 -50.50
N LEU A 14 18.46 -18.65 -51.32
CA LEU A 14 17.18 -18.63 -52.01
C LEU A 14 17.47 -18.92 -53.49
N SER A 15 16.95 -20.02 -54.03
CA SER A 15 16.81 -20.19 -55.48
C SER A 15 15.57 -21.02 -55.81
N ALA A 16 14.53 -20.27 -56.18
CA ALA A 16 13.40 -20.57 -57.05
C ALA A 16 13.28 -21.97 -57.69
N SER A 17 12.10 -22.58 -57.56
CA SER A 17 11.20 -22.81 -58.71
C SER A 17 9.90 -23.49 -58.26
N GLY A 18 8.75 -22.96 -58.71
CA GLY A 18 7.60 -23.81 -59.05
C GLY A 18 6.42 -23.84 -58.08
N VAL A 19 5.52 -22.86 -58.25
CA VAL A 19 4.05 -23.00 -58.24
C VAL A 19 3.45 -23.94 -57.18
N MET A 20 2.91 -23.36 -56.10
CA MET A 20 1.59 -23.74 -55.59
C MET A 20 0.96 -22.57 -54.82
N SER A 21 -0.33 -22.38 -55.11
CA SER A 21 -1.24 -21.33 -54.67
C SER A 21 -0.99 -20.80 -53.25
N GLN A 22 -0.59 -19.54 -53.15
CA GLN A 22 -1.04 -18.73 -52.01
C GLN A 22 -2.50 -18.37 -52.28
N GLU A 23 -3.41 -19.13 -51.71
CA GLU A 23 -4.65 -18.51 -51.24
C GLU A 23 -4.23 -17.40 -50.28
N LEU A 24 -4.32 -16.16 -50.76
CA LEU A 24 -4.45 -14.99 -49.92
C LEU A 24 -5.79 -15.14 -49.18
N THR A 25 -5.82 -15.96 -48.14
CA THR A 25 -6.79 -15.80 -47.06
C THR A 25 -6.47 -14.46 -46.42
N LEU A 26 -7.25 -13.47 -46.84
CA LEU A 26 -7.44 -12.20 -46.17
C LEU A 26 -7.86 -12.53 -44.73
N VAL A 27 -6.90 -12.65 -43.82
CA VAL A 27 -7.16 -12.75 -42.38
C VAL A 27 -7.90 -11.49 -42.01
N ARG A 28 -9.22 -11.61 -41.85
CA ARG A 28 -10.04 -10.56 -41.26
C ARG A 28 -9.42 -10.23 -39.90
N ALA A 29 -9.26 -8.95 -39.61
CA ALA A 29 -8.87 -8.45 -38.30
C ALA A 29 -9.89 -8.74 -37.18
N ASP A 30 -10.89 -9.62 -37.43
CA ASP A 30 -11.91 -10.07 -36.48
C ASP A 30 -11.58 -11.44 -35.84
N ASP A 31 -10.50 -12.12 -36.24
CA ASP A 31 -9.97 -13.29 -35.50
C ASP A 31 -9.13 -12.84 -34.28
N ALA A 32 -9.60 -11.82 -33.58
CA ALA A 32 -9.19 -11.60 -32.21
C ALA A 32 -9.74 -12.79 -31.43
N LEU A 33 -8.89 -13.79 -31.16
CA LEU A 33 -9.12 -14.75 -30.08
C LEU A 33 -9.66 -13.93 -28.91
N PRO A 34 -10.88 -14.19 -28.40
CA PRO A 34 -11.28 -13.53 -27.18
C PRO A 34 -10.22 -13.92 -26.16
N VAL A 35 -9.42 -12.95 -25.73
CA VAL A 35 -8.66 -13.08 -24.51
C VAL A 35 -9.71 -12.99 -23.41
N THR A 36 -10.57 -14.00 -23.31
CA THR A 36 -11.28 -14.31 -22.09
C THR A 36 -10.18 -14.73 -21.14
N PHE A 37 -9.78 -13.81 -20.27
CA PHE A 37 -9.16 -14.24 -19.03
C PHE A 37 -10.23 -15.08 -18.34
N ALA A 38 -10.16 -16.39 -18.56
CA ALA A 38 -10.92 -17.35 -17.79
C ALA A 38 -10.44 -17.21 -16.35
N ILE A 39 -11.08 -16.29 -15.63
CA ILE A 39 -11.19 -16.34 -14.18
C ILE A 39 -12.03 -17.59 -13.94
N ASP A 40 -11.43 -18.77 -14.11
CA ASP A 40 -12.12 -20.05 -14.06
C ASP A 40 -12.75 -20.20 -12.67
N GLY A 41 -14.06 -20.43 -12.64
CA GLY A 41 -14.90 -20.80 -11.50
C GLY A 41 -14.37 -20.39 -10.13
N MET A 42 -14.44 -19.09 -9.82
CA MET A 42 -14.36 -18.65 -8.42
C MET A 42 -15.61 -19.15 -7.70
N ASP A 43 -15.42 -19.81 -6.57
CA ASP A 43 -16.51 -20.26 -5.71
C ASP A 43 -17.19 -19.04 -5.11
N GLU A 44 -18.49 -18.88 -5.36
CA GLU A 44 -19.29 -17.75 -4.89
C GLU A 44 -19.22 -17.59 -3.37
N ASP A 45 -19.17 -18.71 -2.64
CA ASP A 45 -19.07 -18.69 -1.18
C ASP A 45 -17.70 -18.15 -0.72
N VAL A 46 -16.63 -18.49 -1.43
CA VAL A 46 -15.28 -17.95 -1.16
C VAL A 46 -15.23 -16.45 -1.40
N VAL A 47 -15.81 -15.97 -2.51
CA VAL A 47 -15.84 -14.53 -2.81
C VAL A 47 -16.66 -13.75 -1.78
N ARG A 48 -17.77 -14.33 -1.29
CA ARG A 48 -18.56 -13.73 -0.20
C ARG A 48 -17.80 -13.67 1.12
N ASP A 49 -17.07 -14.74 1.46
CA ASP A 49 -16.24 -14.79 2.66
C ASP A 49 -15.11 -13.74 2.59
N ASP A 50 -14.43 -13.63 1.45
CA ASP A 50 -13.38 -12.63 1.22
C ASP A 50 -13.93 -11.19 1.27
N LEU A 51 -15.13 -10.95 0.72
CA LEU A 51 -15.82 -9.67 0.84
C LEU A 51 -16.16 -9.33 2.29
N SER A 52 -16.59 -10.31 3.08
CA SER A 52 -16.84 -10.14 4.51
C SER A 52 -15.55 -9.82 5.26
N ALA A 53 -14.47 -10.55 4.98
CA ALA A 53 -13.17 -10.30 5.59
C ALA A 53 -12.63 -8.90 5.24
N ALA A 54 -12.81 -8.45 4.00
CA ALA A 54 -12.43 -7.10 3.60
C ALA A 54 -13.22 -6.01 4.36
N ARG A 55 -14.52 -6.22 4.60
CA ARG A 55 -15.35 -5.33 5.43
C ARG A 55 -14.86 -5.28 6.87
N ASP A 56 -14.53 -6.43 7.46
CA ASP A 56 -13.98 -6.50 8.81
C ASP A 56 -12.65 -5.73 8.92
N VAL A 57 -11.78 -5.83 7.92
CA VAL A 57 -10.54 -5.04 7.86
C VAL A 57 -10.84 -3.55 7.82
N VAL A 58 -11.83 -3.09 7.03
CA VAL A 58 -12.21 -1.67 6.99
C VAL A 58 -12.64 -1.19 8.37
N SER A 59 -13.53 -1.92 9.05
CA SER A 59 -13.98 -1.56 10.39
C SER A 59 -12.86 -1.57 11.43
N GLN A 60 -11.94 -2.55 11.36
CA GLN A 60 -10.76 -2.59 12.22
C GLN A 60 -9.85 -1.38 12.01
N MET A 61 -9.59 -1.00 10.75
CA MET A 61 -8.74 0.15 10.44
C MET A 61 -9.39 1.49 10.80
N GLU A 62 -10.71 1.59 10.78
CA GLU A 62 -11.45 2.76 11.27
C GLU A 62 -11.30 2.93 12.78
N ALA A 63 -11.49 1.85 13.56
CA ALA A 63 -11.28 1.88 15.01
C ALA A 63 -9.82 2.18 15.38
N GLU A 64 -8.88 1.65 14.60
CA GLU A 64 -7.44 1.91 14.78
C GLU A 64 -7.06 3.36 14.45
N GLU A 65 -7.65 3.95 13.40
CA GLU A 65 -7.48 5.37 13.07
C GLU A 65 -7.91 6.26 14.25
N ASP A 66 -9.08 6.01 14.83
CA ASP A 66 -9.57 6.78 15.98
C ASP A 66 -8.63 6.65 17.19
N ARG A 67 -8.13 5.43 17.46
CA ARG A 67 -7.15 5.19 18.52
C ARG A 67 -5.86 5.98 18.29
N LEU A 68 -5.30 5.91 17.09
CA LEU A 68 -4.05 6.59 16.76
C LEU A 68 -4.19 8.12 16.81
N GLN A 69 -5.35 8.68 16.45
CA GLN A 69 -5.60 10.12 16.58
C GLN A 69 -5.52 10.58 18.04
N VAL A 70 -6.07 9.81 18.98
CA VAL A 70 -5.94 10.09 20.42
C VAL A 70 -4.48 9.99 20.87
N GLU A 71 -3.77 8.93 20.48
CA GLU A 71 -2.36 8.76 20.85
C GLU A 71 -1.46 9.86 20.30
N ILE A 72 -1.72 10.35 19.09
CA ILE A 72 -1.00 11.50 18.51
C ILE A 72 -1.26 12.76 19.35
N ALA A 73 -2.51 13.00 19.76
CA ALA A 73 -2.86 14.17 20.56
C ALA A 73 -2.17 14.13 21.94
N GLU A 74 -2.17 12.97 22.60
CA GLU A 74 -1.48 12.76 23.87
C GLU A 74 0.04 12.94 23.73
N ALA A 75 0.64 12.39 22.66
CA ALA A 75 2.07 12.53 22.40
C ALA A 75 2.46 13.99 22.13
N LYS A 76 1.64 14.74 21.38
CA LYS A 76 1.85 16.19 21.16
C LYS A 76 1.75 16.97 22.47
N ALA A 77 0.80 16.64 23.33
CA ALA A 77 0.69 17.26 24.65
C ALA A 77 1.93 17.00 25.51
N ALA A 78 2.49 15.79 25.48
CA ALA A 78 3.73 15.46 26.19
C ALA A 78 4.93 16.30 25.70
N VAL A 79 5.02 16.57 24.39
CA VAL A 79 6.04 17.47 23.83
C VAL A 79 5.88 18.90 24.37
N GLU A 80 4.66 19.42 24.45
CA GLU A 80 4.41 20.77 24.99
C GLU A 80 4.73 20.89 26.48
N VAL A 81 4.44 19.85 27.27
CA VAL A 81 4.86 19.77 28.68
C VAL A 81 6.39 19.84 28.77
N LYS A 82 7.11 19.06 27.96
CA LYS A 82 8.58 19.07 27.95
C LYS A 82 9.17 20.40 27.51
N LYS A 83 8.56 21.09 26.54
CA LYS A 83 8.96 22.47 26.18
C LYS A 83 8.84 23.41 27.38
N SER A 84 7.73 23.33 28.11
CA SER A 84 7.51 24.16 29.30
C SER A 84 8.54 23.88 30.40
N GLU A 85 8.93 22.62 30.58
CA GLU A 85 9.98 22.24 31.54
C GLU A 85 11.36 22.80 31.13
N ILE A 86 11.71 22.75 29.84
CA ILE A 86 12.93 23.36 29.31
C ILE A 86 12.94 24.88 29.54
N ASP A 87 11.82 25.56 29.29
CA ASP A 87 11.71 27.02 29.49
C ASP A 87 11.90 27.41 30.98
N ILE A 88 11.40 26.57 31.90
CA ILE A 88 11.62 26.75 33.35
C ILE A 88 13.11 26.59 33.69
N ILE A 89 13.78 25.56 33.18
CA ILE A 89 15.22 25.33 33.40
C ILE A 89 16.04 26.50 32.84
N GLU A 90 15.68 27.00 31.65
CA GLU A 90 16.33 28.16 31.04
C GLU A 90 16.19 29.41 31.92
N THR A 91 14.98 29.68 32.44
CA THR A 91 14.74 30.79 33.38
C THR A 91 15.58 30.65 34.66
N GLN A 92 15.70 29.43 35.18
CA GLN A 92 16.54 29.16 36.36
C GLN A 92 18.03 29.35 36.06
N LYS A 93 18.47 28.98 34.85
CA LYS A 93 19.85 29.14 34.40
C LYS A 93 20.24 30.61 34.32
N ASP A 94 19.36 31.44 33.74
CA ASP A 94 19.56 32.89 33.65
C ASP A 94 19.62 33.53 35.04
N LEU A 95 18.75 33.11 35.97
CA LEU A 95 18.79 33.57 37.36
C LEU A 95 20.07 33.15 38.11
N ALA A 96 20.62 31.97 37.81
CA ALA A 96 21.87 31.52 38.37
C ALA A 96 23.07 32.32 37.82
N ASP A 97 23.01 32.70 36.54
CA ASP A 97 23.99 33.57 35.89
C ASP A 97 23.99 34.98 36.52
N ASP A 98 22.82 35.58 36.68
CA ASP A 98 22.64 36.89 37.33
C ASP A 98 23.15 36.94 38.78
N ARG A 99 23.28 35.78 39.42
CA ARG A 99 23.74 35.63 40.81
C ARG A 99 25.19 35.14 40.92
N ASP A 100 25.93 35.07 39.81
CA ASP A 100 27.31 34.56 39.72
C ASP A 100 27.47 33.13 40.28
N ARG A 101 26.42 32.29 40.17
CA ARG A 101 26.41 30.91 40.70
C ARG A 101 26.84 29.90 39.64
N GLU A 102 28.10 29.99 39.25
CA GLU A 102 28.72 29.17 38.20
C GLU A 102 28.47 27.65 38.30
N ALA A 103 28.48 27.09 39.52
CA ALA A 103 28.23 25.66 39.72
C ALA A 103 26.77 25.28 39.45
N GLU A 104 25.82 26.13 39.85
CA GLU A 104 24.37 25.94 39.62
C GLU A 104 24.07 26.08 38.13
N LYS A 105 24.62 27.11 37.47
CA LYS A 105 24.51 27.33 36.02
C LYS A 105 24.95 26.10 35.20
N ARG A 106 26.12 25.53 35.51
CA ARG A 106 26.63 24.32 34.82
C ARG A 106 25.81 23.06 35.10
N SER A 107 25.11 23.01 36.23
CA SER A 107 24.19 21.90 36.54
C SER A 107 22.93 22.02 35.70
N LEU A 108 22.32 23.20 35.67
CA LEU A 108 21.11 23.50 34.88
C LEU A 108 21.35 23.38 33.38
N GLU A 109 22.55 23.72 32.89
CA GLU A 109 22.92 23.51 31.49
C GLU A 109 22.88 22.03 31.10
N ARG A 110 23.44 21.13 31.93
CA ARG A 110 23.37 19.69 31.67
C ARG A 110 21.95 19.13 31.76
N GLU A 111 21.16 19.64 32.70
CA GLU A 111 19.75 19.26 32.84
C GLU A 111 18.94 19.70 31.61
N LYS A 112 19.17 20.92 31.11
CA LYS A 112 18.59 21.42 29.87
C LYS A 112 18.94 20.53 28.68
N ASP A 113 20.23 20.22 28.49
CA ASP A 113 20.67 19.37 27.36
C ASP A 113 20.00 17.99 27.39
N PHE A 114 19.84 17.41 28.59
CA PHE A 114 19.15 16.14 28.75
C PHE A 114 17.65 16.24 28.43
N GLU A 115 16.97 17.28 28.90
CA GLU A 115 15.55 17.49 28.62
C GLU A 115 15.28 17.81 27.14
N GLU A 116 16.19 18.54 26.48
CA GLU A 116 16.16 18.75 25.02
C GLU A 116 16.29 17.42 24.25
N ALA A 117 17.19 16.54 24.67
CA ALA A 117 17.31 15.20 24.09
C ALA A 117 16.06 14.35 24.31
N MET A 118 15.44 14.42 25.49
CA MET A 118 14.17 13.73 25.78
C MET A 118 13.03 14.25 24.91
N LYS A 119 12.91 15.58 24.77
CA LYS A 119 11.94 16.22 23.87
C LYS A 119 12.09 15.73 22.44
N LYS A 120 13.33 15.64 21.93
CA LYS A 120 13.61 15.13 20.57
C LYS A 120 13.10 13.70 20.38
N VAL A 121 13.26 12.82 21.38
CA VAL A 121 12.69 11.46 21.34
C VAL A 121 11.17 11.49 21.25
N LEU A 122 10.51 12.35 22.04
CA LEU A 122 9.04 12.49 22.00
C LEU A 122 8.55 13.03 20.66
N GLU A 123 9.24 14.01 20.08
CA GLU A 123 8.94 14.52 18.73
C GLU A 123 9.03 13.41 17.68
N ARG A 124 10.05 12.55 17.74
CA ARG A 124 10.12 11.36 16.86
C ARG A 124 9.02 10.36 17.11
N MET A 125 8.60 10.18 18.35
CA MET A 125 7.45 9.31 18.66
C MET A 125 6.15 9.87 18.07
N VAL A 126 5.94 11.19 18.08
CA VAL A 126 4.81 11.83 17.38
C VAL A 126 4.86 11.53 15.88
N GLU A 127 6.01 11.77 15.23
CA GLU A 127 6.16 11.50 13.80
C GLU A 127 5.92 10.03 13.46
N LEU A 128 6.35 9.09 14.32
CA LEU A 128 6.07 7.67 14.15
C LEU A 128 4.57 7.40 14.17
N ARG A 129 3.84 7.93 15.15
CA ARG A 129 2.38 7.74 15.24
C ARG A 129 1.64 8.35 14.04
N GLU A 130 2.08 9.51 13.56
CA GLU A 130 1.51 10.11 12.35
C GLU A 130 1.73 9.22 11.12
N ARG A 131 2.91 8.61 10.98
CA ARG A 131 3.17 7.65 9.89
C ARG A 131 2.38 6.35 10.03
N GLU A 132 2.19 5.85 11.25
CA GLU A 132 1.33 4.69 11.52
C GLU A 132 -0.13 4.99 11.13
N LEU A 133 -0.63 6.19 11.43
CA LEU A 133 -1.97 6.63 11.02
C LEU A 133 -2.10 6.66 9.49
N ASP A 134 -1.11 7.21 8.78
CA ASP A 134 -1.11 7.23 7.31
C ASP A 134 -1.07 5.81 6.70
N HIS A 135 -0.32 4.89 7.32
CA HIS A 135 -0.30 3.48 6.91
C HIS A 135 -1.67 2.80 7.14
N VAL A 136 -2.29 3.00 8.30
CA VAL A 136 -3.63 2.46 8.62
C VAL A 136 -4.68 2.96 7.62
N ARG A 137 -4.64 4.25 7.25
CA ARG A 137 -5.52 4.82 6.23
C ARG A 137 -5.32 4.16 4.86
N ALA A 138 -4.08 3.91 4.47
CA ALA A 138 -3.79 3.24 3.20
C ALA A 138 -4.25 1.78 3.20
N ARG A 139 -4.04 1.05 4.30
CA ARG A 139 -4.55 -0.31 4.46
C ARG A 139 -6.07 -0.38 4.37
N ARG A 140 -6.77 0.62 4.93
CA ARG A 140 -8.23 0.77 4.76
C ARG A 140 -8.61 1.00 3.29
N GLU A 141 -7.87 1.85 2.57
CA GLU A 141 -8.11 2.06 1.13
C GLU A 141 -7.89 0.78 0.31
N THR A 142 -6.82 0.02 0.58
CA THR A 142 -6.59 -1.28 -0.06
C THR A 142 -7.73 -2.26 0.21
N ALA A 143 -8.23 -2.31 1.46
CA ALA A 143 -9.37 -3.16 1.82
C ALA A 143 -10.66 -2.73 1.11
N ARG A 144 -10.92 -1.42 0.99
CA ARG A 144 -12.07 -0.90 0.20
C ARG A 144 -11.93 -1.25 -1.29
N ALA A 145 -10.74 -1.15 -1.87
CA ALA A 145 -10.50 -1.59 -3.24
C ALA A 145 -10.70 -3.10 -3.42
N ALA A 146 -10.31 -3.91 -2.42
CA ALA A 146 -10.59 -5.34 -2.41
C ALA A 146 -12.09 -5.66 -2.35
N MET A 147 -12.88 -4.90 -1.58
CA MET A 147 -14.34 -5.04 -1.58
C MET A 147 -14.92 -4.84 -2.98
N VAL A 148 -14.48 -3.79 -3.70
CA VAL A 148 -14.94 -3.53 -5.07
C VAL A 148 -14.58 -4.68 -6.01
N VAL A 149 -13.36 -5.23 -5.90
CA VAL A 149 -12.96 -6.42 -6.66
C VAL A 149 -13.91 -7.58 -6.41
N HIS A 150 -14.18 -7.92 -5.15
CA HIS A 150 -15.06 -9.05 -4.81
C HIS A 150 -16.51 -8.82 -5.22
N GLU A 151 -17.01 -7.57 -5.16
CA GLU A 151 -18.33 -7.22 -5.69
C GLU A 151 -18.40 -7.45 -7.20
N ARG A 152 -17.36 -7.10 -7.97
CA ARG A 152 -17.30 -7.38 -9.41
C ARG A 152 -17.13 -8.85 -9.74
N GLU A 153 -16.40 -9.61 -8.91
CA GLU A 153 -16.31 -11.06 -9.03
C GLU A 153 -17.70 -11.71 -8.90
N LEU A 154 -18.50 -11.29 -7.92
CA LEU A 154 -19.88 -11.78 -7.74
C LEU A 154 -20.77 -11.44 -8.94
N GLU A 155 -20.68 -10.22 -9.49
CA GLU A 155 -21.43 -9.84 -10.70
C GLU A 155 -21.07 -10.74 -11.90
N VAL A 156 -19.78 -11.03 -12.09
CA VAL A 156 -19.33 -11.94 -13.17
C VAL A 156 -19.86 -13.36 -12.95
N ILE A 157 -19.84 -13.86 -11.71
CA ILE A 157 -20.37 -15.20 -11.36
C ILE A 157 -21.86 -15.27 -11.69
N GLU A 158 -22.65 -14.29 -11.24
CA GLU A 158 -24.11 -14.26 -11.47
C GLU A 158 -24.47 -14.31 -12.96
N VAL A 159 -23.78 -13.51 -13.80
CA VAL A 159 -24.05 -13.47 -15.24
C VAL A 159 -23.61 -14.77 -15.93
N ARG A 160 -22.51 -15.39 -15.47
CA ARG A 160 -22.05 -16.70 -15.99
C ARG A 160 -22.99 -17.84 -15.62
N ASP A 161 -23.51 -17.86 -14.39
CA ASP A 161 -24.52 -18.83 -13.97
C ASP A 161 -25.83 -18.64 -14.77
N GLY A 162 -26.21 -17.39 -15.02
CA GLY A 162 -27.30 -17.04 -15.94
C GLY A 162 -27.08 -17.61 -17.33
N LEU A 163 -25.89 -17.44 -17.92
CA LEU A 163 -25.55 -18.01 -19.22
C LEU A 163 -25.55 -19.55 -19.21
N ALA A 164 -24.99 -20.18 -18.17
CA ALA A 164 -24.98 -21.63 -18.02
C ALA A 164 -26.40 -22.21 -17.93
N SER A 165 -27.32 -21.52 -17.26
CA SER A 165 -28.72 -21.93 -17.15
C SER A 165 -29.46 -21.95 -18.51
N LEU A 166 -29.07 -21.07 -19.44
CA LEU A 166 -29.65 -20.98 -20.79
C LEU A 166 -29.20 -22.11 -21.72
N ALA A 167 -28.16 -22.88 -21.37
CA ALA A 167 -27.70 -24.03 -22.14
C ALA A 167 -28.79 -25.11 -22.33
N SER A 168 -29.83 -25.10 -21.49
CA SER A 168 -30.96 -26.02 -21.53
C SER A 168 -32.07 -25.67 -22.54
N SER A 169 -32.16 -24.42 -23.01
CA SER A 169 -33.09 -24.00 -24.08
C SER A 169 -32.63 -22.67 -24.70
N PRO A 170 -31.83 -22.70 -25.79
CA PRO A 170 -31.08 -21.53 -26.24
C PRO A 170 -31.96 -20.52 -26.98
N SER A 171 -32.14 -19.34 -26.40
CA SER A 171 -32.36 -18.12 -27.18
C SER A 171 -30.99 -17.55 -27.55
N MET A 172 -30.58 -17.73 -28.80
CA MET A 172 -29.25 -17.32 -29.29
C MET A 172 -28.97 -15.83 -29.05
N GLU A 173 -30.00 -14.98 -29.13
CA GLU A 173 -29.88 -13.54 -28.85
C GLU A 173 -29.59 -13.26 -27.37
N GLN A 174 -30.17 -14.03 -26.44
CA GLN A 174 -29.92 -13.88 -25.01
C GLN A 174 -28.51 -14.33 -24.64
N SER A 175 -28.03 -15.43 -25.20
CA SER A 175 -26.66 -15.91 -24.99
C SER A 175 -25.63 -14.87 -25.46
N ILE A 176 -25.78 -14.33 -26.67
CA ILE A 176 -24.87 -13.29 -27.20
C ILE A 176 -24.88 -12.03 -26.33
N ARG A 177 -26.05 -11.64 -25.78
CA ARG A 177 -26.15 -10.49 -24.89
C ARG A 177 -25.36 -10.72 -23.59
N LEU A 178 -25.56 -11.87 -22.94
CA LEU A 178 -24.85 -12.21 -21.69
C LEU A 178 -23.36 -12.38 -21.92
N GLU A 179 -22.92 -12.94 -23.05
CA GLU A 179 -21.49 -13.02 -23.40
C GLU A 179 -20.84 -11.63 -23.50
N ARG A 180 -21.52 -10.65 -24.12
CA ARG A 180 -21.02 -9.26 -24.18
C ARG A 180 -20.99 -8.59 -22.82
N GLU A 181 -21.97 -8.88 -21.98
CA GLU A 181 -22.05 -8.40 -20.61
C GLU A 181 -20.90 -8.95 -19.76
N ILE A 182 -20.62 -10.26 -19.85
CA ILE A 182 -19.48 -10.92 -19.19
C ILE A 182 -18.16 -10.25 -19.60
N VAL A 183 -17.92 -10.03 -20.90
CA VAL A 183 -16.69 -9.36 -21.37
C VAL A 183 -16.55 -7.95 -20.80
N THR A 184 -17.66 -7.24 -20.65
CA THR A 184 -17.66 -5.88 -20.06
C THR A 184 -17.33 -5.95 -18.56
N LEU A 185 -17.98 -6.84 -17.82
CA LEU A 185 -17.74 -7.04 -16.38
C LEU A 185 -16.32 -7.56 -16.09
N GLU A 186 -15.80 -8.48 -16.91
CA GLU A 186 -14.42 -8.97 -16.81
C GLU A 186 -13.41 -7.83 -16.99
N ARG A 187 -13.69 -6.90 -17.91
CA ARG A 187 -12.85 -5.70 -18.06
C ARG A 187 -12.93 -4.80 -16.82
N GLU A 188 -14.12 -4.52 -16.32
CA GLU A 188 -14.31 -3.71 -15.09
C GLU A 188 -13.61 -4.36 -13.88
N LEU A 189 -13.68 -5.68 -13.77
CA LEU A 189 -12.98 -6.46 -12.75
C LEU A 189 -11.45 -6.35 -12.89
N LEU A 190 -10.90 -6.44 -14.11
CA LEU A 190 -9.48 -6.23 -14.34
C LEU A 190 -9.04 -4.80 -13.99
N GLU A 191 -9.86 -3.79 -14.28
CA GLU A 191 -9.61 -2.40 -13.89
C GLU A 191 -9.62 -2.25 -12.35
N ALA A 192 -10.56 -2.90 -11.64
CA ALA A 192 -10.60 -2.93 -10.18
C ALA A 192 -9.41 -3.67 -9.56
N LEU A 193 -8.99 -4.80 -10.14
CA LEU A 193 -7.79 -5.54 -9.73
C LEU A 193 -6.52 -4.70 -9.89
N HIS A 194 -6.43 -3.94 -10.99
CA HIS A 194 -5.32 -3.01 -11.21
C HIS A 194 -5.31 -1.91 -10.13
N GLU A 195 -6.45 -1.27 -9.86
CA GLU A 195 -6.55 -0.25 -8.80
C GLU A 195 -6.17 -0.81 -7.43
N ARG A 196 -6.68 -2.00 -7.06
CA ARG A 196 -6.29 -2.68 -5.81
C ARG A 196 -4.79 -2.91 -5.74
N ALA A 197 -4.15 -3.31 -6.83
CA ALA A 197 -2.71 -3.53 -6.88
C ALA A 197 -1.92 -2.21 -6.68
N GLU A 198 -2.37 -1.12 -7.28
CA GLU A 198 -1.78 0.22 -7.04
C GLU A 198 -1.92 0.63 -5.58
N LYS A 199 -3.09 0.46 -4.96
CA LYS A 199 -3.31 0.74 -3.54
C LYS A 199 -2.45 -0.12 -2.63
N SER A 200 -2.30 -1.41 -2.93
CA SER A 200 -1.44 -2.32 -2.17
C SER A 200 0.04 -1.93 -2.24
N ARG A 201 0.50 -1.46 -3.41
CA ARG A 201 1.86 -0.90 -3.53
C ARG A 201 2.03 0.34 -2.67
N ASP A 202 1.07 1.25 -2.72
CA ASP A 202 1.10 2.49 -1.94
C ASP A 202 1.03 2.22 -0.42
N GLU A 203 0.30 1.18 0.01
CA GLU A 203 0.29 0.69 1.40
C GLU A 203 1.68 0.19 1.83
N ALA A 204 2.31 -0.68 1.03
CA ALA A 204 3.64 -1.21 1.30
C ALA A 204 4.71 -0.10 1.37
N ASP A 205 4.61 0.93 0.52
CA ASP A 205 5.48 2.09 0.57
C ASP A 205 5.32 2.91 1.87
N ARG A 206 4.11 2.99 2.42
CA ARG A 206 3.86 3.65 3.72
C ARG A 206 4.30 2.77 4.89
N GLU A 207 4.11 1.45 4.82
CA GLU A 207 4.61 0.51 5.83
C GLU A 207 6.14 0.62 5.97
N ARG A 208 6.87 0.70 4.85
CA ARG A 208 8.32 0.93 4.87
C ARG A 208 8.69 2.21 5.65
N ARG A 209 7.96 3.30 5.44
CA ARG A 209 8.19 4.58 6.15
C ARG A 209 7.93 4.48 7.65
N VAL A 210 6.98 3.63 8.07
CA VAL A 210 6.76 3.32 9.49
C VAL A 210 8.00 2.64 10.07
N TYR A 211 8.53 1.61 9.40
CA TYR A 211 9.76 0.94 9.86
C TYR A 211 10.97 1.87 9.92
N GLU A 212 11.15 2.73 8.90
CA GLU A 212 12.19 3.77 8.90
C GLU A 212 12.06 4.72 10.11
N ALA A 213 10.84 5.13 10.45
CA ALA A 213 10.58 5.97 11.62
C ALA A 213 10.81 5.24 12.95
N GLN A 214 10.46 3.95 13.03
CA GLN A 214 10.75 3.13 14.21
C GLN A 214 12.25 3.04 14.46
N ILE A 215 13.05 2.85 13.41
CA ILE A 215 14.52 2.86 13.49
C ILE A 215 15.01 4.21 14.06
N GLN A 216 14.52 5.32 13.52
CA GLN A 216 14.89 6.66 14.01
C GLN A 216 14.56 6.84 15.49
N VAL A 217 13.36 6.43 15.94
CA VAL A 217 13.00 6.47 17.38
C VAL A 217 13.96 5.63 18.21
N HIS A 218 14.37 4.45 17.72
CA HIS A 218 15.31 3.59 18.42
C HIS A 218 16.72 4.19 18.51
N ASP A 219 17.19 4.82 17.43
CA ASP A 219 18.48 5.53 17.42
C ASP A 219 18.47 6.71 18.40
N GLU A 220 17.44 7.57 18.37
CA GLU A 220 17.35 8.70 19.32
C GLU A 220 17.26 8.21 20.78
N LYS A 221 16.54 7.11 21.04
CA LYS A 221 16.50 6.48 22.38
C LYS A 221 17.85 5.93 22.81
N ARG A 222 18.65 5.40 21.88
CA ARG A 222 20.02 4.95 22.17
C ARG A 222 20.88 6.15 22.55
N ASP A 223 20.87 7.18 21.71
CA ASP A 223 21.69 8.38 21.90
C ASP A 223 21.35 9.09 23.23
N LEU A 224 20.06 9.17 23.59
CA LEU A 224 19.62 9.68 24.90
C LEU A 224 20.17 8.87 26.09
N ARG A 225 20.20 7.53 25.99
CA ARG A 225 20.77 6.68 27.06
C ARG A 225 22.28 6.83 27.17
N GLU A 226 22.94 7.13 26.06
CA GLU A 226 24.38 7.38 26.03
C GLU A 226 24.71 8.76 26.61
N ALA A 227 23.88 9.79 26.34
CA ALA A 227 24.00 11.12 26.94
C ALA A 227 23.71 11.15 28.44
N GLY A 228 22.86 10.24 28.94
CA GLY A 228 22.55 10.12 30.37
C GLY A 228 23.56 9.34 31.22
N ARG A 229 24.66 8.84 30.65
CA ARG A 229 25.75 8.14 31.35
C ARG A 229 26.91 9.07 31.66
#